data_AF-A0A9W9IE69-F1
#
_entry.id   AF-A0A9W9IE69-F1
#
_cell.length_a   1.000
_cell.length_b   1.000
_cell.length_c   1.000
_cell.angle_alpha   90.00
_cell.angle_beta   90.00
_cell.angle_gamma   90.00
#
_symmetry.space_group_name_H-M   'P 1'
#
loop_
_entity.id
_entity.type
_entity.pdbx_description
1 polymer ?
#
loop_
_entity_poly.entity_id
_entity_poly.type
_entity_poly.pdbx_seq_one_letter_code
_entity_poly.pdbx_strand_id
1 'polypeptide(L)'
;MANDIVLTTYDTLRSEWSTSRSDSVLYHNHSGWARIVLDEDRKVLANLLMIVKKAHHIRSRSSQIFQATCDLRARYRWCLTGTPIHNTLDDYAALLAFIRVAPFTGPSGKLAFANLIDSPLHSFDKHEIGIRRLRKLIAATCLRRTKDHVQDQLRLPSRIEKVHYIDLTHEERRIYDFFKSRASSLVGNLSQKSHMDKTSWSTMLSIIGFLRLICNHGGQLLPQAAIEMYNKQNPSAVHPLSKITRPSEVSTCPSGLSIDSLPGSPESLMPFDNLGRTDYQPSSKVSALIGNILSEQLVNKSISEGIPVKSVIFSFWTKMLDLIEIALRKNGIFFQRIDGKTSVGHRSLVLKRFNEDLNCTVILASIGAVAEGVDLTAASSVHLVEPQWNPMVEAQAVDRVHRIGQCRSVTVTRYIVKDSIENYVQGIQQAKLRFVQQSFGDTNTDQESLKNARLQVSILIR
;
A
#
# COMPACT_ATOMS: atom_id res chain seq x y z
N MET A 1 10.88 4.02 -39.32
CA MET A 1 11.92 3.59 -38.37
C MET A 1 11.46 2.28 -37.77
N ALA A 2 12.21 1.19 -37.95
CA ALA A 2 11.93 -0.05 -37.25
C ALA A 2 12.59 0.07 -35.86
N ASN A 3 11.78 0.27 -34.82
CA ASN A 3 12.28 0.25 -33.44
C ASN A 3 12.31 -1.20 -32.97
N ASP A 4 13.45 -1.67 -32.47
CA ASP A 4 13.57 -3.04 -31.95
C ASP A 4 12.84 -3.23 -30.62
N ILE A 5 12.70 -2.15 -29.84
CA ILE A 5 12.04 -2.13 -28.53
C ILE A 5 11.16 -0.89 -28.42
N VAL A 6 9.93 -1.07 -27.93
CA VAL A 6 9.00 0.03 -27.62
C VAL A 6 8.64 -0.04 -26.13
N LEU A 7 8.89 1.07 -25.43
CA LEU A 7 8.43 1.28 -24.06
C LEU A 7 7.20 2.18 -24.07
N THR A 8 6.13 1.75 -23.41
CA THR A 8 4.88 2.50 -23.35
C THR A 8 4.19 2.29 -22.00
N THR A 9 3.13 3.06 -21.74
CA THR A 9 2.34 2.96 -20.50
C THR A 9 0.99 2.29 -20.75
N TYR A 10 0.40 1.73 -19.70
CA TYR A 10 -0.95 1.17 -19.78
C TYR A 10 -2.01 2.19 -20.21
N ASP A 11 -1.85 3.46 -19.84
CA ASP A 11 -2.79 4.52 -20.22
C ASP A 11 -2.66 4.86 -21.70
N THR A 12 -1.43 4.92 -22.24
CA THR A 12 -1.17 5.07 -23.68
C THR A 12 -1.75 3.89 -24.45
N LEU A 13 -1.48 2.66 -24.00
CA LEU A 13 -1.99 1.42 -24.58
C LEU A 13 -3.53 1.39 -24.64
N ARG A 14 -4.21 1.84 -23.57
CA ARG A 14 -5.67 1.98 -23.53
C ARG A 14 -6.16 3.05 -24.50
N SER A 15 -5.54 4.22 -24.47
CA SER A 15 -5.95 5.38 -25.28
C SER A 15 -5.85 5.08 -26.77
N GLU A 16 -4.74 4.48 -27.21
CA GLU A 16 -4.54 4.11 -28.61
C GLU A 16 -5.53 3.01 -29.05
N TRP A 17 -5.85 2.07 -28.17
CA TRP A 17 -6.84 1.02 -28.45
C TRP A 17 -8.25 1.58 -28.64
N SER A 18 -8.66 2.57 -27.83
CA SER A 18 -10.01 3.13 -27.87
C SER A 18 -10.20 4.17 -28.98
N THR A 19 -9.17 4.96 -29.28
CA THR A 19 -9.34 6.23 -30.02
C THR A 19 -8.64 6.22 -31.38
N SER A 20 -7.57 5.45 -31.55
CA SER A 20 -6.69 5.55 -32.73
C SER A 20 -6.16 4.18 -33.16
N ARG A 21 -7.00 3.14 -33.10
CA ARG A 21 -6.57 1.75 -33.33
C ARG A 21 -6.02 1.52 -34.74
N SER A 22 -6.58 2.19 -35.75
CA SER A 22 -6.14 2.09 -37.16
C SER A 22 -4.77 2.74 -37.37
N ASP A 23 -4.45 3.79 -36.64
CA ASP A 23 -3.25 4.60 -36.86
C ASP A 23 -2.16 4.29 -35.82
N SER A 24 -2.49 3.47 -34.82
CA SER A 24 -1.60 3.07 -33.74
C SER A 24 -0.56 2.07 -34.24
N VAL A 25 0.71 2.42 -34.05
CA VAL A 25 1.84 1.49 -34.27
C VAL A 25 1.71 0.23 -33.40
N LEU A 26 1.06 0.34 -32.23
CA LEU A 26 0.85 -0.80 -31.32
C LEU A 26 -0.13 -1.83 -31.89
N TYR A 27 -1.22 -1.38 -32.52
CA TYR A 27 -2.31 -2.26 -32.98
C TYR A 27 -2.32 -2.52 -34.49
N HIS A 28 -1.80 -1.61 -35.31
CA HIS A 28 -1.73 -1.71 -36.77
C HIS A 28 -0.46 -2.44 -37.27
N ASN A 29 0.27 -3.12 -36.38
CA ASN A 29 1.38 -3.98 -36.77
C ASN A 29 0.87 -5.32 -37.30
N HIS A 30 0.69 -5.44 -38.63
CA HIS A 30 0.18 -6.65 -39.28
C HIS A 30 1.04 -7.90 -39.02
N SER A 31 2.36 -7.75 -38.94
CA SER A 31 3.31 -8.81 -38.63
C SER A 31 3.22 -9.25 -37.16
N GLY A 32 2.66 -8.40 -36.30
CA GLY A 32 2.59 -8.60 -34.86
C GLY A 32 3.94 -8.37 -34.16
N TRP A 33 3.89 -8.29 -32.84
CA TRP A 33 5.05 -8.15 -31.99
C TRP A 33 5.74 -9.50 -31.77
N ALA A 34 7.07 -9.53 -31.75
CA ALA A 34 7.79 -10.74 -31.38
C ALA A 34 7.49 -11.14 -29.93
N ARG A 35 7.58 -10.18 -29.00
CA ARG A 35 7.35 -10.38 -27.57
C ARG A 35 6.62 -9.18 -26.95
N ILE A 36 5.70 -9.46 -26.02
CA ILE A 36 5.13 -8.46 -25.12
C ILE A 36 5.49 -8.87 -23.69
N VAL A 37 5.98 -7.91 -22.92
CA VAL A 37 6.27 -8.05 -21.50
C VAL A 37 5.37 -7.08 -20.76
N LEU A 38 4.50 -7.61 -19.91
CA LEU A 38 3.73 -6.79 -18.97
C LEU A 38 4.51 -6.66 -17.69
N ASP A 39 4.78 -5.43 -17.33
CA ASP A 39 5.33 -5.10 -16.03
C ASP A 39 4.20 -4.63 -15.11
N GLU A 40 3.70 -5.57 -14.31
CA GLU A 40 2.73 -5.29 -13.26
C GLU A 40 3.47 -4.85 -11.98
N ASP A 41 4.45 -3.95 -12.08
CA ASP A 41 4.91 -3.15 -10.95
C ASP A 41 3.85 -2.10 -10.62
N ARG A 42 3.47 -2.04 -9.35
CA ARG A 42 2.10 -1.67 -8.98
C ARG A 42 1.89 -0.15 -9.00
N LYS A 43 0.89 0.39 -9.71
CA LYS A 43 0.22 1.66 -9.30
C LYS A 43 -0.77 1.32 -8.18
N VAL A 44 -0.44 1.62 -6.92
CA VAL A 44 -1.45 1.66 -5.84
C VAL A 44 -2.19 2.98 -5.99
N LEU A 45 -3.32 3.00 -6.72
CA LEU A 45 -4.12 4.22 -6.80
C LEU A 45 -4.65 4.59 -5.41
N ALA A 46 -4.35 5.84 -5.04
CA ALA A 46 -4.77 6.49 -3.83
C ALA A 46 -6.31 6.61 -3.75
N ASN A 47 -6.79 6.63 -2.51
CA ASN A 47 -8.15 6.94 -2.02
C ASN A 47 -9.08 5.74 -1.79
N LEU A 48 -9.43 5.61 -0.51
CA LEU A 48 -10.31 4.63 0.14
C LEU A 48 -11.72 4.52 -0.51
N LEU A 49 -12.12 5.49 -1.35
CA LEU A 49 -13.42 5.52 -2.03
C LEU A 49 -13.35 5.03 -3.50
N MET A 50 -12.15 4.87 -4.07
CA MET A 50 -11.96 4.38 -5.45
C MET A 50 -11.65 2.88 -5.52
N ILE A 51 -11.91 2.14 -4.44
CA ILE A 51 -11.73 0.67 -4.38
C ILE A 51 -12.78 -0.08 -5.22
N VAL A 52 -13.80 0.60 -5.76
CA VAL A 52 -14.83 -0.06 -6.60
C VAL A 52 -14.61 0.08 -8.11
N LYS A 53 -13.72 0.96 -8.62
CA LYS A 53 -13.65 1.17 -10.09
C LYS A 53 -12.29 1.26 -10.78
N LYS A 54 -11.18 1.59 -10.13
CA LYS A 54 -9.91 1.78 -10.87
C LYS A 54 -8.69 1.55 -9.97
N ALA A 55 -8.12 0.34 -9.96
CA ALA A 55 -6.71 0.11 -9.57
C ALA A 55 -6.20 -1.32 -9.84
N HIS A 56 -6.47 -1.93 -11.00
CA HIS A 56 -5.73 -3.12 -11.45
C HIS A 56 -5.69 -3.08 -12.99
N HIS A 57 -4.53 -2.89 -13.61
CA HIS A 57 -4.47 -2.56 -15.05
C HIS A 57 -5.02 -3.69 -15.93
N ILE A 58 -4.63 -4.95 -15.71
CA ILE A 58 -5.14 -6.09 -16.51
C ILE A 58 -5.95 -7.13 -15.70
N ARG A 59 -6.10 -6.96 -14.38
CA ARG A 59 -6.63 -8.05 -13.53
C ARG A 59 -8.16 -8.14 -13.53
N SER A 60 -8.82 -7.06 -13.94
CA SER A 60 -10.25 -7.08 -14.22
C SER A 60 -10.45 -7.32 -15.71
N ARG A 61 -11.00 -8.50 -16.05
CA ARG A 61 -11.28 -8.90 -17.43
C ARG A 61 -12.22 -7.95 -18.19
N SER A 62 -12.98 -7.12 -17.46
CA SER A 62 -13.89 -6.11 -18.03
C SER A 62 -13.24 -4.74 -18.23
N SER A 63 -11.99 -4.54 -17.82
CA SER A 63 -11.31 -3.26 -18.01
C SER A 63 -10.87 -3.07 -19.46
N GLN A 64 -10.98 -1.83 -19.96
CA GLN A 64 -10.47 -1.49 -21.29
C GLN A 64 -8.97 -1.77 -21.42
N ILE A 65 -8.20 -1.61 -20.33
CA ILE A 65 -6.77 -1.89 -20.33
C ILE A 65 -6.50 -3.40 -20.51
N PHE A 66 -7.24 -4.28 -19.81
CA PHE A 66 -7.13 -5.73 -20.02
C PHE A 66 -7.44 -6.12 -21.47
N GLN A 67 -8.54 -5.58 -22.03
CA GLN A 67 -8.97 -5.87 -23.39
C GLN A 67 -7.92 -5.40 -24.40
N ALA A 68 -7.49 -4.15 -24.28
CA ALA A 68 -6.43 -3.56 -25.09
C ALA A 68 -5.14 -4.40 -25.05
N THR A 69 -4.77 -4.89 -23.87
CA THR A 69 -3.55 -5.70 -23.68
C THR A 69 -3.69 -7.12 -24.27
N CYS A 70 -4.87 -7.73 -24.17
CA CYS A 70 -5.14 -9.04 -24.77
C CYS A 70 -5.16 -8.98 -26.29
N ASP A 71 -5.65 -7.88 -26.86
CA ASP A 71 -5.80 -7.65 -28.30
C ASP A 71 -4.47 -7.50 -29.06
N LEU A 72 -3.39 -7.09 -28.40
CA LEU A 72 -2.09 -6.93 -29.06
C LEU A 72 -1.60 -8.24 -29.68
N ARG A 73 -1.35 -8.26 -31.00
CA ARG A 73 -0.86 -9.47 -31.66
C ARG A 73 0.61 -9.71 -31.29
N ALA A 74 0.92 -10.85 -30.67
CA ALA A 74 2.29 -11.21 -30.35
C ALA A 74 2.53 -12.73 -30.32
N ARG A 75 3.77 -13.15 -30.62
CA ARG A 75 4.20 -14.56 -30.56
C ARG A 75 4.51 -15.02 -29.13
N TYR A 76 5.24 -14.21 -28.36
CA TYR A 76 5.60 -14.50 -26.96
C TYR A 76 4.99 -13.47 -26.00
N ARG A 77 4.52 -13.94 -24.84
CA ARG A 77 3.84 -13.09 -23.85
C ARG A 77 4.30 -13.41 -22.45
N TRP A 78 4.88 -12.44 -21.77
CA TRP A 78 5.38 -12.59 -20.39
C TRP A 78 4.68 -11.61 -19.46
N CYS A 79 4.47 -12.04 -18.22
CA CYS A 79 4.00 -11.17 -17.16
C CYS A 79 5.05 -11.16 -16.05
N LEU A 80 5.49 -9.97 -15.67
CA LEU A 80 6.33 -9.71 -14.51
C LEU A 80 5.41 -9.19 -13.40
N THR A 81 5.31 -9.94 -12.32
CA THR A 81 4.52 -9.53 -11.14
C THR A 81 5.13 -10.14 -9.90
N GLY A 82 5.29 -9.34 -8.85
CA GLY A 82 5.67 -9.86 -7.54
C GLY A 82 4.56 -10.69 -6.88
N THR A 83 3.30 -10.55 -7.34
CA THR A 83 2.11 -11.09 -6.67
C THR A 83 1.04 -11.49 -7.70
N PRO A 84 1.10 -12.70 -8.26
CA PRO A 84 0.14 -13.12 -9.31
C PRO A 84 -1.29 -13.33 -8.78
N ILE A 85 -1.44 -13.63 -7.48
CA ILE A 85 -2.72 -13.70 -6.78
C ILE A 85 -2.74 -12.58 -5.75
N HIS A 86 -3.73 -11.69 -5.82
CA HIS A 86 -3.71 -10.45 -5.03
C HIS A 86 -4.93 -10.33 -4.11
N ASN A 87 -6.13 -10.30 -4.70
CA ASN A 87 -7.39 -10.24 -3.98
C ASN A 87 -8.28 -11.43 -4.29
N THR A 88 -8.32 -11.88 -5.54
CA THR A 88 -9.17 -12.98 -5.99
C THR A 88 -8.39 -13.90 -6.93
N LEU A 89 -8.90 -15.11 -7.15
CA LEU A 89 -8.35 -16.02 -8.15
C LEU A 89 -8.58 -15.53 -9.60
N ASP A 90 -9.55 -14.63 -9.81
CA ASP A 90 -9.77 -14.00 -11.10
C ASP A 90 -8.57 -13.13 -11.52
N ASP A 91 -7.79 -12.60 -10.56
CA ASP A 91 -6.53 -11.91 -10.85
C ASP A 91 -5.59 -12.83 -11.64
N TYR A 92 -5.42 -14.06 -11.16
CA TYR A 92 -4.57 -15.05 -11.80
C TYR A 92 -5.19 -15.57 -13.11
N ALA A 93 -6.51 -15.77 -13.14
CA ALA A 93 -7.23 -16.14 -14.34
C ALA A 93 -7.04 -15.09 -15.46
N ALA A 94 -7.01 -13.80 -15.14
CA ALA A 94 -6.75 -12.73 -16.10
C ALA A 94 -5.32 -12.80 -16.64
N LEU A 95 -4.33 -13.07 -15.80
CA LEU A 95 -2.94 -13.30 -16.24
C LEU A 95 -2.85 -14.47 -17.22
N LEU A 96 -3.49 -15.61 -16.91
CA LEU A 96 -3.55 -16.79 -17.78
C LEU A 96 -4.19 -16.50 -19.14
N ALA A 97 -5.26 -15.70 -19.14
CA ALA A 97 -5.91 -15.26 -20.37
C ALA A 97 -4.96 -14.40 -21.22
N PHE A 98 -4.22 -13.47 -20.59
CA PHE A 98 -3.23 -12.65 -21.27
C PHE A 98 -2.10 -13.48 -21.88
N ILE A 99 -1.49 -14.40 -21.13
CA ILE A 99 -0.40 -15.27 -21.64
C ILE A 99 -0.89 -16.39 -22.56
N ARG A 100 -2.20 -16.43 -22.83
CA ARG A 100 -2.88 -17.34 -23.77
C ARG A 100 -2.82 -18.83 -23.39
N VAL A 101 -2.96 -19.15 -22.11
CA VAL A 101 -3.02 -20.55 -21.63
C VAL A 101 -4.41 -21.12 -21.85
N ALA A 102 -4.54 -22.12 -22.72
CA ALA A 102 -5.79 -22.87 -22.89
C ALA A 102 -6.10 -23.71 -21.63
N PRO A 103 -7.38 -23.89 -21.24
CA PRO A 103 -8.61 -23.36 -21.86
C PRO A 103 -9.03 -21.98 -21.31
N PHE A 104 -8.14 -21.22 -20.67
CA PHE A 104 -8.49 -20.01 -19.90
C PHE A 104 -8.58 -18.73 -20.73
N THR A 105 -8.50 -18.85 -22.06
CA THR A 105 -8.51 -17.76 -23.03
C THR A 105 -9.91 -17.45 -23.57
N GLY A 106 -10.10 -16.23 -24.06
CA GLY A 106 -11.32 -15.83 -24.76
C GLY A 106 -12.58 -15.75 -23.87
N PRO A 107 -13.77 -15.66 -24.48
CA PRO A 107 -15.03 -15.44 -23.75
C PRO A 107 -15.38 -16.57 -22.77
N SER A 108 -15.08 -17.83 -23.12
CA SER A 108 -15.34 -19.00 -22.28
C SER A 108 -14.29 -19.25 -21.21
N GLY A 109 -13.12 -18.61 -21.31
CA GLY A 109 -11.99 -18.88 -20.43
C GLY A 109 -12.26 -18.58 -18.95
N LYS A 110 -13.13 -17.62 -18.66
CA LYS A 110 -13.54 -17.29 -17.28
C LYS A 110 -14.35 -18.43 -16.67
N LEU A 111 -15.32 -18.95 -17.43
CA LEU A 111 -16.16 -20.06 -17.01
C LEU A 111 -15.33 -21.35 -16.87
N ALA A 112 -14.40 -21.59 -17.79
CA ALA A 112 -13.48 -22.71 -17.71
C ALA A 112 -12.62 -22.65 -16.43
N PHE A 113 -12.04 -21.49 -16.11
CA PHE A 113 -11.28 -21.30 -14.88
C PHE A 113 -12.15 -21.49 -13.63
N ALA A 114 -13.36 -20.92 -13.64
CA ALA A 114 -14.29 -21.06 -12.53
C ALA A 114 -14.62 -22.54 -12.25
N ASN A 115 -15.00 -23.30 -13.27
CA ASN A 115 -15.39 -24.70 -13.13
C ASN A 115 -14.22 -25.62 -12.74
N LEU A 116 -13.02 -25.37 -13.28
CA LEU A 116 -11.86 -26.24 -13.09
C LEU A 116 -11.11 -25.96 -11.79
N ILE A 117 -11.07 -24.69 -11.35
CA ILE A 117 -10.21 -24.21 -10.26
C ILE A 117 -11.02 -23.54 -9.15
N ASP A 118 -11.76 -22.47 -9.45
CA ASP A 118 -12.39 -21.61 -8.44
C ASP A 118 -13.51 -22.33 -7.65
N SER A 119 -14.50 -22.89 -8.33
CA SER A 119 -15.62 -23.59 -7.71
C SER A 119 -15.17 -24.79 -6.86
N PRO A 120 -14.25 -25.65 -7.33
CA PRO A 120 -13.67 -26.71 -6.48
C PRO A 120 -12.96 -26.20 -5.22
N LEU A 121 -12.31 -25.04 -5.26
CA LEU A 121 -11.63 -24.46 -4.09
C LEU A 121 -12.62 -23.99 -3.01
N HIS A 122 -13.82 -23.59 -3.41
CA HIS A 122 -14.87 -23.13 -2.52
C HIS A 122 -15.81 -24.25 -2.03
N SER A 123 -15.78 -25.44 -2.67
CA SER A 123 -16.57 -26.60 -2.24
C SER A 123 -15.81 -27.43 -1.21
N PHE A 124 -16.51 -27.84 -0.14
CA PHE A 124 -15.90 -28.57 0.98
C PHE A 124 -15.35 -29.93 0.55
N ASP A 125 -16.09 -30.65 -0.29
CA ASP A 125 -15.75 -31.98 -0.82
C ASP A 125 -14.63 -31.95 -1.88
N LYS A 126 -14.43 -30.83 -2.59
CA LYS A 126 -13.47 -30.73 -3.70
C LYS A 126 -12.29 -29.80 -3.42
N HIS A 127 -12.20 -29.24 -2.22
CA HIS A 127 -11.19 -28.24 -1.86
C HIS A 127 -9.76 -28.71 -2.18
N GLU A 128 -9.41 -29.93 -1.78
CA GLU A 128 -8.08 -30.50 -2.01
C GLU A 128 -7.78 -30.69 -3.50
N ILE A 129 -8.77 -31.11 -4.28
CA ILE A 129 -8.65 -31.24 -5.74
C ILE A 129 -8.43 -29.86 -6.37
N GLY A 130 -9.16 -28.84 -5.92
CA GLY A 130 -8.99 -27.45 -6.34
C GLY A 130 -7.58 -26.94 -6.08
N ILE A 131 -7.05 -27.11 -4.86
CA ILE A 131 -5.68 -26.70 -4.49
C ILE A 131 -4.65 -27.43 -5.35
N ARG A 132 -4.79 -28.74 -5.53
CA ARG A 132 -3.87 -29.54 -6.35
C ARG A 132 -3.84 -29.07 -7.80
N ARG A 133 -5.00 -28.76 -8.39
CA ARG A 133 -5.09 -28.23 -9.77
C ARG A 133 -4.44 -26.84 -9.86
N LEU A 134 -4.71 -25.96 -8.89
CA LEU A 134 -4.11 -24.63 -8.81
C LEU A 134 -2.58 -24.71 -8.72
N ARG A 135 -2.03 -25.57 -7.85
CA ARG A 135 -0.58 -25.80 -7.70
C ARG A 135 0.06 -26.26 -9.02
N LYS A 136 -0.54 -27.24 -9.69
CA LYS A 136 -0.04 -27.73 -10.99
C LYS A 136 -0.04 -26.62 -12.05
N LEU A 137 -1.10 -25.81 -12.07
CA LEU A 137 -1.21 -24.70 -13.02
C LEU A 137 -0.15 -23.64 -12.74
N ILE A 138 0.02 -23.22 -11.49
CA ILE A 138 1.05 -22.26 -11.07
C ILE A 138 2.45 -22.79 -11.39
N ALA A 139 2.76 -24.04 -11.07
CA ALA A 139 4.05 -24.64 -11.38
C ALA A 139 4.34 -24.68 -12.89
N ALA A 140 3.31 -24.84 -13.73
CA ALA A 140 3.45 -24.89 -15.18
C ALA A 140 3.58 -23.50 -15.84
N THR A 141 3.03 -22.45 -15.23
CA THR A 141 2.93 -21.13 -15.87
C THR A 141 3.67 -20.00 -15.14
N CYS A 142 4.21 -20.25 -13.95
CA CYS A 142 4.93 -19.26 -13.17
C CYS A 142 6.35 -19.73 -12.83
N LEU A 143 7.32 -18.82 -13.02
CA LEU A 143 8.66 -18.95 -12.47
C LEU A 143 8.78 -18.01 -11.27
N ARG A 144 8.92 -18.56 -10.05
CA ARG A 144 9.04 -17.78 -8.81
C ARG A 144 10.31 -18.17 -8.07
N ARG A 145 11.12 -17.17 -7.73
CA ARG A 145 12.27 -17.29 -6.82
C ARG A 145 11.98 -16.44 -5.59
N THR A 146 12.18 -16.98 -4.39
CA THR A 146 12.06 -16.24 -3.13
C THR A 146 13.44 -15.71 -2.73
N LYS A 147 13.50 -14.66 -1.91
CA LYS A 147 14.78 -14.16 -1.39
C LYS A 147 15.54 -15.24 -0.63
N ASP A 148 14.82 -16.09 0.09
CA ASP A 148 15.39 -17.23 0.81
C ASP A 148 16.05 -18.23 -0.15
N HIS A 149 15.42 -18.55 -1.29
CA HIS A 149 16.00 -19.46 -2.29
C HIS A 149 17.24 -18.91 -3.00
N VAL A 150 17.47 -17.60 -3.00
CA VAL A 150 18.62 -16.96 -3.66
C VAL A 150 19.50 -16.18 -2.69
N GLN A 151 19.38 -16.43 -1.38
CA GLN A 151 20.04 -15.63 -0.36
C GLN A 151 21.56 -15.61 -0.54
N ASP A 152 22.15 -16.77 -0.86
CA ASP A 152 23.59 -16.91 -1.09
C ASP A 152 24.09 -16.04 -2.27
N GLN A 153 23.25 -15.86 -3.29
CA GLN A 153 23.55 -15.03 -4.46
C GLN A 153 23.35 -13.54 -4.17
N LEU A 154 22.35 -13.20 -3.36
CA LEU A 154 22.01 -11.81 -3.07
C LEU A 154 22.86 -11.20 -1.96
N ARG A 155 23.45 -12.04 -1.08
CA ARG A 155 24.23 -11.63 0.11
C ARG A 155 23.52 -10.55 0.93
N LEU A 156 22.19 -10.63 1.02
CA LEU A 156 21.40 -9.65 1.76
C LEU A 156 21.60 -9.83 3.27
N PRO A 157 21.74 -8.73 4.02
CA PRO A 157 21.80 -8.80 5.48
C PRO A 157 20.46 -9.21 6.08
N SER A 158 20.44 -9.53 7.37
CA SER A 158 19.23 -10.02 8.03
C SER A 158 18.12 -8.96 8.08
N ARG A 159 16.86 -9.42 8.01
CA ARG A 159 15.66 -8.63 8.23
C ARG A 159 15.01 -9.02 9.55
N ILE A 160 14.73 -8.03 10.41
CA ILE A 160 14.08 -8.23 11.71
C ILE A 160 12.69 -7.60 11.66
N GLU A 161 11.65 -8.38 11.89
CA GLU A 161 10.27 -7.91 11.98
C GLU A 161 9.87 -7.70 13.45
N LYS A 162 9.39 -6.50 13.79
CA LYS A 162 8.92 -6.12 15.12
C LYS A 162 7.50 -5.60 15.03
N VAL A 163 6.65 -6.01 15.97
CA VAL A 163 5.33 -5.42 16.16
C VAL A 163 5.38 -4.55 17.41
N HIS A 164 5.09 -3.26 17.24
CA HIS A 164 4.92 -2.32 18.35
C HIS A 164 3.42 -2.16 18.60
N TYR A 165 2.93 -2.81 19.64
CA TYR A 165 1.52 -2.71 20.02
C TYR A 165 1.23 -1.37 20.70
N ILE A 166 0.15 -0.72 20.28
CA ILE A 166 -0.26 0.60 20.74
C ILE A 166 -1.55 0.50 21.53
N ASP A 167 -1.55 1.11 22.71
CA ASP A 167 -2.75 1.34 23.50
C ASP A 167 -3.27 2.76 23.19
N LEU A 168 -4.55 2.85 22.79
CA LEU A 168 -5.20 4.14 22.54
C LEU A 168 -5.33 4.92 23.84
N THR A 169 -5.20 6.25 23.76
CA THR A 169 -5.56 7.11 24.90
C THR A 169 -7.05 6.96 25.21
N HIS A 170 -7.47 7.38 26.40
CA HIS A 170 -8.89 7.36 26.78
C HIS A 170 -9.76 8.14 25.79
N GLU A 171 -9.26 9.28 25.27
CA GLU A 171 -9.98 10.10 24.30
C GLU A 171 -10.11 9.41 22.93
N GLU A 172 -9.00 8.84 22.42
CA GLU A 172 -9.00 8.08 21.17
C GLU A 172 -9.91 6.85 21.27
N ARG A 173 -9.84 6.13 22.40
CA ARG A 173 -10.67 4.93 22.67
C ARG A 173 -12.15 5.29 22.70
N ARG A 174 -12.54 6.41 23.33
CA ARG A 174 -13.93 6.86 23.36
C ARG A 174 -14.50 7.10 21.95
N ILE A 175 -13.74 7.74 21.08
CA ILE A 175 -14.16 7.97 19.68
C ILE A 175 -14.23 6.63 18.93
N TYR A 176 -13.23 5.77 19.15
CA TYR A 176 -13.18 4.44 18.55
C TYR A 176 -14.41 3.60 18.90
N ASP A 177 -14.74 3.51 20.19
CA ASP A 177 -15.85 2.68 20.68
C ASP A 177 -17.22 3.22 20.24
N PHE A 178 -17.35 4.53 20.08
CA PHE A 178 -18.54 5.13 19.46
C PHE A 178 -18.78 4.59 18.05
N PHE A 179 -17.78 4.63 17.17
CA PHE A 179 -17.93 4.11 15.81
C PHE A 179 -18.02 2.57 15.78
N LYS A 180 -17.34 1.87 16.69
CA LYS A 180 -17.41 0.42 16.82
C LYS A 180 -18.83 -0.03 17.18
N SER A 181 -19.44 0.57 18.20
CA SER A 181 -20.81 0.23 18.63
C SER A 181 -21.81 0.38 17.48
N ARG A 182 -21.64 1.42 16.65
CA ARG A 182 -22.50 1.66 15.48
C ARG A 182 -22.32 0.59 14.38
N ALA A 183 -21.09 0.12 14.17
CA ALA A 183 -20.85 -1.03 13.30
C ALA A 183 -21.55 -2.29 13.84
N SER A 184 -21.42 -2.55 15.15
CA SER A 184 -22.06 -3.69 15.80
C SER A 184 -23.60 -3.64 15.70
N SER A 185 -24.21 -2.47 15.92
CA SER A 185 -25.67 -2.30 15.77
C SER A 185 -26.15 -2.55 14.34
N LEU A 186 -25.39 -2.10 13.33
CA LEU A 186 -25.71 -2.37 11.93
C LEU A 186 -25.70 -3.88 11.65
N VAL A 187 -24.69 -4.61 12.12
CA VAL A 187 -24.63 -6.07 11.91
C VAL A 187 -25.72 -6.81 12.69
N GLY A 188 -26.02 -6.38 13.92
CA GLY A 188 -27.11 -6.96 14.72
C GLY A 188 -28.46 -6.87 14.00
N ASN A 189 -28.78 -5.70 13.44
CA ASN A 189 -30.00 -5.48 12.66
C ASN A 189 -30.03 -6.29 11.35
N LEU A 190 -28.86 -6.58 10.77
CA LEU A 190 -28.73 -7.39 9.56
C LEU A 190 -28.86 -8.87 9.82
N SER A 191 -28.51 -9.38 11.01
CA SER A 191 -28.70 -10.79 11.37
C SER A 191 -30.18 -11.22 11.34
N GLN A 192 -31.10 -10.26 11.38
CA GLN A 192 -32.55 -10.48 11.23
C GLN A 192 -33.03 -10.44 9.78
N LYS A 193 -32.20 -10.03 8.81
CA LYS A 193 -32.52 -9.98 7.38
C LYS A 193 -31.64 -10.98 6.61
N SER A 194 -32.23 -11.76 5.69
CA SER A 194 -31.48 -12.81 4.96
C SER A 194 -30.39 -12.27 4.03
N HIS A 195 -30.42 -10.99 3.67
CA HIS A 195 -29.43 -10.37 2.80
C HIS A 195 -29.19 -8.90 3.18
N MET A 196 -27.92 -8.49 3.18
CA MET A 196 -27.55 -7.08 3.42
C MET A 196 -27.79 -6.26 2.16
N ASP A 197 -28.49 -5.13 2.30
CA ASP A 197 -28.66 -4.20 1.18
C ASP A 197 -27.37 -3.44 0.87
N LYS A 198 -27.28 -2.91 -0.35
CA LYS A 198 -26.10 -2.20 -0.85
C LYS A 198 -25.76 -0.97 0.00
N THR A 199 -26.77 -0.28 0.51
CA THR A 199 -26.63 0.94 1.32
C THR A 199 -26.01 0.63 2.69
N SER A 200 -26.52 -0.38 3.39
CA SER A 200 -25.99 -0.84 4.67
C SER A 200 -24.55 -1.32 4.53
N TRP A 201 -24.23 -2.04 3.45
CA TRP A 201 -22.86 -2.44 3.16
C TRP A 201 -21.93 -1.24 2.96
N SER A 202 -22.33 -0.25 2.16
CA SER A 202 -21.52 0.96 1.96
C SER A 202 -21.30 1.76 3.26
N THR A 203 -22.30 1.77 4.14
CA THR A 203 -22.24 2.40 5.46
C THR A 203 -21.24 1.65 6.36
N MET A 204 -21.31 0.32 6.38
CA MET A 204 -20.37 -0.51 7.14
C MET A 204 -18.93 -0.31 6.68
N LEU A 205 -18.68 -0.29 5.37
CA LEU A 205 -17.34 -0.02 4.82
C LEU A 205 -16.82 1.37 5.21
N SER A 206 -17.71 2.37 5.26
CA SER A 206 -17.36 3.72 5.71
C SER A 206 -16.94 3.73 7.19
N ILE A 207 -17.69 3.03 8.05
CA ILE A 207 -17.36 2.93 9.48
C ILE A 207 -16.04 2.17 9.68
N ILE A 208 -15.81 1.06 8.98
CA ILE A 208 -14.52 0.35 8.99
C ILE A 208 -13.38 1.29 8.58
N GLY A 209 -13.61 2.14 7.58
CA GLY A 209 -12.71 3.21 7.19
C GLY A 209 -12.41 4.18 8.34
N PHE A 210 -13.44 4.65 9.04
CA PHE A 210 -13.28 5.55 10.20
C PHE A 210 -12.52 4.91 11.34
N LEU A 211 -12.80 3.65 11.69
CA LEU A 211 -12.09 2.91 12.73
C LEU A 211 -10.58 2.85 12.43
N ARG A 212 -10.21 2.61 11.17
CA ARG A 212 -8.80 2.61 10.74
C ARG A 212 -8.16 4.00 10.84
N LEU A 213 -8.88 5.06 10.48
CA LEU A 213 -8.37 6.44 10.62
C LEU A 213 -8.18 6.83 12.09
N ILE A 214 -9.10 6.41 12.97
CA ILE A 214 -9.02 6.64 14.43
C ILE A 214 -7.81 5.91 15.02
N CYS A 215 -7.53 4.68 14.60
CA CYS A 215 -6.34 3.95 15.04
C CYS A 215 -5.04 4.68 14.68
N ASN A 216 -5.03 5.47 13.60
CA ASN A 216 -3.85 6.23 13.19
C ASN A 216 -3.67 7.52 13.96
N HIS A 217 -4.68 8.39 13.95
CA HIS A 217 -4.56 9.72 14.56
C HIS A 217 -5.88 10.23 15.15
N GLY A 218 -6.60 9.34 15.84
CA GLY A 218 -7.83 9.69 16.54
C GLY A 218 -8.84 10.39 15.64
N GLY A 219 -9.49 11.43 16.16
CA GLY A 219 -10.48 12.20 15.41
C GLY A 219 -9.90 13.10 14.31
N GLN A 220 -8.59 13.38 14.28
CA GLN A 220 -8.01 14.37 13.36
C GLN A 220 -8.05 13.94 11.88
N LEU A 221 -8.01 12.63 11.63
CA LEU A 221 -8.11 12.10 10.27
C LEU A 221 -9.55 11.86 9.80
N LEU A 222 -10.53 11.98 10.69
CA LEU A 222 -11.93 11.75 10.35
C LEU A 222 -12.47 12.82 9.39
N PRO A 223 -13.36 12.46 8.45
CA PRO A 223 -14.09 13.46 7.68
C PRO A 223 -14.97 14.33 8.58
N GLN A 224 -15.18 15.57 8.16
CA GLN A 224 -15.99 16.55 8.91
C GLN A 224 -17.39 16.02 9.28
N ALA A 225 -18.05 15.33 8.35
CA ALA A 225 -19.36 14.73 8.61
C ALA A 225 -19.34 13.66 9.72
N ALA A 226 -18.24 12.91 9.85
CA ALA A 226 -18.08 11.92 10.92
C ALA A 226 -17.84 12.61 12.27
N ILE A 227 -17.05 13.69 12.28
CA ILE A 227 -16.82 14.53 13.46
C ILE A 227 -18.13 15.13 13.97
N GLU A 228 -18.92 15.72 13.08
CA GLU A 228 -20.23 16.30 13.41
C GLU A 228 -21.20 15.26 13.97
N MET A 229 -21.19 14.05 13.41
CA MET A 229 -22.00 12.93 13.91
C MET A 229 -21.61 12.55 15.35
N TYR A 230 -20.32 12.48 15.65
CA TYR A 230 -19.83 12.20 17.00
C TYR A 230 -20.23 13.32 17.98
N ASN A 231 -19.99 14.58 17.61
CA ASN A 231 -20.27 15.74 18.44
C ASN A 231 -21.78 15.88 18.74
N LYS A 232 -22.66 15.63 17.75
CA LYS A 232 -24.12 15.71 17.93
C LYS A 232 -24.64 14.73 18.99
N GLN A 233 -24.02 13.55 19.10
CA GLN A 233 -24.39 12.54 20.09
C GLN A 233 -23.61 12.66 21.40
N ASN A 234 -22.58 13.51 21.45
CA ASN A 234 -21.72 13.76 22.60
C ASN A 234 -21.51 15.27 22.85
N PRO A 235 -22.58 16.06 23.08
CA PRO A 235 -22.47 17.52 23.22
C PRO A 235 -21.61 17.97 24.41
N SER A 236 -21.41 17.11 25.42
CA SER A 236 -20.60 17.38 26.62
C SER A 236 -19.13 16.97 26.51
N ALA A 237 -18.64 16.58 25.32
CA ALA A 237 -17.22 16.27 25.15
C ALA A 237 -16.37 17.55 25.33
N VAL A 238 -15.50 17.56 26.34
CA VAL A 238 -14.75 18.72 26.87
C VAL A 238 -13.86 19.42 25.83
N HIS A 239 -13.53 18.74 24.72
CA HIS A 239 -12.89 19.34 23.55
C HIS A 239 -13.66 18.96 22.30
N PRO A 240 -14.32 19.93 21.62
CA PRO A 240 -14.86 19.69 20.28
C PRO A 240 -13.73 19.14 19.40
N LEU A 241 -14.00 18.05 18.67
CA LEU A 241 -13.07 17.46 17.71
C LEU A 241 -12.59 18.43 16.58
N SER A 242 -13.01 19.69 16.60
CA SER A 242 -12.73 20.71 15.60
C SER A 242 -11.70 21.75 16.06
N LYS A 243 -10.52 21.74 15.41
CA LYS A 243 -10.01 22.84 14.56
C LYS A 243 -8.50 22.65 14.28
N ILE A 244 -8.19 21.94 13.19
CA ILE A 244 -6.94 22.18 12.45
C ILE A 244 -7.34 22.60 11.04
N THR A 245 -7.21 23.90 10.74
CA THR A 245 -7.30 24.40 9.36
C THR A 245 -6.05 23.95 8.60
N ARG A 246 -6.21 23.54 7.34
CA ARG A 246 -5.11 23.19 6.42
C ARG A 246 -4.01 24.27 6.47
N PRO A 247 -2.72 23.93 6.33
CA PRO A 247 -1.78 24.88 5.79
C PRO A 247 -2.34 25.35 4.43
N SER A 248 -2.53 26.64 4.28
CA SER A 248 -3.02 27.26 3.04
C SER A 248 -2.18 26.78 1.86
N GLU A 249 -2.86 26.40 0.77
CA GLU A 249 -2.24 26.32 -0.55
C GLU A 249 -1.65 27.71 -0.87
N VAL A 250 -0.33 27.87 -0.77
CA VAL A 250 0.34 29.02 -1.37
C VAL A 250 0.35 28.78 -2.88
N SER A 251 -0.77 29.13 -3.50
CA SER A 251 -0.87 29.44 -4.92
C SER A 251 -0.27 30.82 -5.13
N THR A 252 0.94 30.89 -5.67
CA THR A 252 1.33 31.77 -6.78
C THR A 252 2.84 31.64 -7.02
N CYS A 253 3.20 31.15 -8.20
CA CYS A 253 4.50 31.43 -8.79
C CYS A 253 4.52 32.93 -9.18
N PRO A 254 5.56 33.70 -8.83
CA PRO A 254 5.90 34.87 -9.62
C PRO A 254 6.68 34.38 -10.84
N SER A 255 6.06 34.55 -12.00
CA SER A 255 6.70 34.48 -13.30
C SER A 255 7.82 35.51 -13.38
N GLY A 256 9.02 35.07 -13.76
CA GLY A 256 10.10 35.94 -14.22
C GLY A 256 11.06 36.39 -13.13
N LEU A 257 12.27 35.81 -13.13
CA LEU A 257 13.53 36.52 -13.02
C LEU A 257 14.68 35.57 -13.41
N SER A 258 15.58 36.14 -14.20
CA SER A 258 16.61 35.51 -15.00
C SER A 258 17.70 34.84 -14.16
N ILE A 259 18.34 33.84 -14.77
CA ILE A 259 19.63 33.27 -14.37
C ILE A 259 20.67 34.40 -14.40
N ASP A 260 21.31 34.69 -13.27
CA ASP A 260 22.75 34.92 -13.15
C ASP A 260 23.15 35.21 -11.68
N SER A 261 24.37 34.78 -11.33
CA SER A 261 25.18 35.07 -10.12
C SER A 261 24.96 34.24 -8.83
N LEU A 262 25.83 33.24 -8.65
CA LEU A 262 26.43 32.84 -7.36
C LEU A 262 27.65 33.76 -7.11
N PRO A 263 28.01 34.16 -5.86
CA PRO A 263 28.56 33.21 -4.86
C PRO A 263 28.34 33.52 -3.35
N GLY A 264 28.56 32.51 -2.49
CA GLY A 264 29.19 32.70 -1.17
C GLY A 264 28.36 32.58 0.14
N SER A 265 28.31 31.37 0.72
CA SER A 265 28.25 31.11 2.18
C SER A 265 26.97 31.54 2.98
N PRO A 266 26.75 31.11 4.24
CA PRO A 266 25.52 30.45 4.64
C PRO A 266 24.67 31.33 5.56
N GLU A 267 23.77 32.13 5.01
CA GLU A 267 22.73 32.77 5.81
C GLU A 267 21.55 33.18 4.92
N SER A 268 20.53 32.32 4.88
CA SER A 268 19.17 32.75 4.58
C SER A 268 18.21 31.92 5.41
N LEU A 269 18.15 32.33 6.68
CA LEU A 269 16.92 32.31 7.45
C LEU A 269 15.81 32.84 6.54
N MET A 270 14.91 31.96 6.08
CA MET A 270 13.62 32.39 5.56
C MET A 270 12.94 33.20 6.68
N PRO A 271 12.62 34.49 6.50
CA PRO A 271 12.04 35.28 7.57
C PRO A 271 10.58 34.88 7.81
N PHE A 272 10.26 34.69 9.10
CA PHE A 272 9.09 35.22 9.81
C PHE A 272 7.72 35.24 9.09
N ASP A 273 6.73 34.53 9.63
CA ASP A 273 5.76 35.14 10.58
C ASP A 273 4.53 34.25 10.81
N ASN A 274 4.17 34.10 12.09
CA ASN A 274 2.82 33.78 12.59
C ASN A 274 2.09 32.55 12.01
N LEU A 275 2.57 31.35 12.33
CA LEU A 275 1.65 30.25 12.64
C LEU A 275 2.05 29.58 13.97
N GLY A 276 1.94 30.37 15.04
CA GLY A 276 1.61 29.81 16.35
C GLY A 276 0.28 29.06 16.23
N ARG A 277 0.34 27.76 15.96
CA ARG A 277 -0.73 26.83 16.32
C ARG A 277 -0.19 25.84 17.33
N THR A 278 -0.37 26.22 18.57
CA THR A 278 0.10 25.59 19.80
C THR A 278 -0.57 24.24 20.11
N ASP A 279 -1.62 23.85 19.40
CA ASP A 279 -2.51 22.78 19.91
C ASP A 279 -2.41 21.44 19.17
N TYR A 280 -1.38 21.22 18.34
CA TYR A 280 -1.15 19.87 17.77
C TYR A 280 -0.65 18.91 18.86
N GLN A 281 -1.50 17.96 19.24
CA GLN A 281 -1.16 16.82 20.08
C GLN A 281 -0.97 15.56 19.22
N PRO A 282 0.17 14.86 19.33
CA PRO A 282 0.39 13.60 18.63
C PRO A 282 -0.55 12.51 19.17
N SER A 283 -1.01 11.62 18.28
CA SER A 283 -1.77 10.42 18.67
C SER A 283 -0.90 9.43 19.46
N SER A 284 -1.51 8.42 20.09
CA SER A 284 -0.75 7.32 20.72
C SER A 284 0.24 6.69 19.74
N LYS A 285 -0.18 6.52 18.48
CA LYS A 285 0.64 5.90 17.44
C LYS A 285 1.79 6.81 16.98
N VAL A 286 1.52 8.10 16.74
CA VAL A 286 2.59 9.06 16.39
C VAL A 286 3.57 9.22 17.54
N SER A 287 3.11 9.24 18.78
CA SER A 287 3.96 9.35 19.96
C SER A 287 4.93 8.17 20.05
N ALA A 288 4.43 6.94 19.87
CA ALA A 288 5.27 5.74 19.83
C ALA A 288 6.26 5.73 18.64
N LEU A 289 5.83 6.24 17.47
CA LEU A 289 6.70 6.39 16.31
C LEU A 289 7.86 7.36 16.60
N ILE A 290 7.55 8.56 17.11
CA ILE A 290 8.56 9.56 17.47
C ILE A 290 9.50 9.03 18.57
N GLY A 291 8.98 8.33 19.58
CA GLY A 291 9.82 7.71 20.62
C GLY A 291 10.84 6.72 20.05
N ASN A 292 10.42 5.88 19.09
CA ASN A 292 11.33 4.97 18.41
C ASN A 292 12.40 5.73 17.59
N ILE A 293 11.99 6.76 16.83
CA ILE A 293 12.93 7.56 16.01
C ILE A 293 13.92 8.31 16.90
N LEU A 294 13.47 8.88 18.01
CA LEU A 294 14.35 9.56 18.97
C LEU A 294 15.35 8.58 19.59
N SER A 295 14.93 7.36 19.90
CA SER A 295 15.84 6.31 20.36
C SER A 295 16.90 5.97 19.30
N GLU A 296 16.50 5.89 18.02
CA GLU A 296 17.45 5.74 16.90
C GLU A 296 18.40 6.95 16.78
N GLN A 297 17.90 8.18 16.98
CA GLN A 297 18.76 9.37 16.96
C GLN A 297 19.77 9.40 18.12
N LEU A 298 19.40 8.89 19.30
CA LEU A 298 20.32 8.76 20.43
C LEU A 298 21.45 7.77 20.11
N VAL A 299 21.13 6.65 19.45
CA VAL A 299 22.13 5.70 18.94
C VAL A 299 23.01 6.37 17.88
N ASN A 300 22.45 7.19 16.99
CA ASN A 300 23.26 7.91 16.01
C ASN A 300 24.24 8.88 16.66
N LYS A 301 23.87 9.53 17.77
CA LYS A 301 24.75 10.42 18.52
C LYS A 301 25.89 9.68 19.24
N SER A 302 25.70 8.41 19.60
CA SER A 302 26.75 7.61 20.24
C SER A 302 27.74 7.00 19.25
N ILE A 303 27.43 7.02 17.95
CA ILE A 303 28.34 6.61 16.88
C ILE A 303 29.26 7.81 16.55
N SER A 304 30.50 7.77 17.03
CA SER A 304 31.50 8.84 16.80
C SER A 304 31.97 8.92 15.34
N GLU A 305 32.00 7.78 14.65
CA GLU A 305 32.36 7.66 13.23
C GLU A 305 31.45 6.61 12.58
N GLY A 306 30.64 7.00 11.58
CA GLY A 306 29.78 6.07 10.86
C GLY A 306 28.58 6.69 10.17
N ILE A 307 27.95 5.92 9.29
CA ILE A 307 26.70 6.31 8.62
C ILE A 307 25.56 6.16 9.63
N PRO A 308 24.79 7.23 9.93
CA PRO A 308 23.69 7.15 10.87
C PRO A 308 22.65 6.14 10.41
N VAL A 309 21.92 5.54 11.36
CA VAL A 309 20.69 4.81 11.07
C VAL A 309 19.73 5.78 10.41
N LYS A 310 19.31 5.44 9.19
CA LYS A 310 18.28 6.17 8.46
C LYS A 310 16.99 5.35 8.42
N SER A 311 15.87 6.05 8.51
CA SER A 311 14.55 5.48 8.76
C SER A 311 13.56 5.91 7.68
N VAL A 312 12.82 4.94 7.13
CA VAL A 312 11.72 5.19 6.18
C VAL A 312 10.41 4.99 6.91
N ILE A 313 9.53 5.98 6.86
CA ILE A 313 8.20 5.92 7.45
C ILE A 313 7.18 5.82 6.33
N PHE A 314 6.50 4.69 6.29
CA PHE A 314 5.49 4.39 5.30
C PHE A 314 4.08 4.60 5.85
N SER A 315 3.28 5.34 5.09
CA SER A 315 1.85 5.50 5.30
C SER A 315 1.11 5.36 3.96
N PHE A 316 -0.10 4.82 3.99
CA PHE A 316 -1.02 4.87 2.87
C PHE A 316 -1.76 6.22 2.81
N TRP A 317 -2.05 6.83 3.96
CA TRP A 317 -2.73 8.13 4.03
C TRP A 317 -1.74 9.29 4.03
N THR A 318 -1.77 10.11 2.99
CA THR A 318 -0.93 11.32 2.89
C THR A 318 -1.20 12.31 4.03
N LYS A 319 -2.46 12.43 4.48
CA LYS A 319 -2.80 13.24 5.66
C LYS A 319 -2.11 12.75 6.93
N MET A 320 -1.87 11.44 7.06
CA MET A 320 -1.11 10.92 8.19
C MET A 320 0.37 11.34 8.09
N LEU A 321 0.94 11.37 6.88
CA LEU A 321 2.28 11.92 6.66
C LEU A 321 2.33 13.41 7.06
N ASP A 322 1.33 14.21 6.69
CA ASP A 322 1.24 15.63 7.09
C ASP A 322 1.31 15.80 8.62
N LEU A 323 0.62 14.95 9.40
CA LEU A 323 0.63 14.99 10.87
C LEU A 323 1.96 14.52 11.46
N ILE A 324 2.58 13.50 10.84
CA ILE A 324 3.91 13.03 11.24
C ILE A 324 4.96 14.12 10.95
N GLU A 325 4.85 14.89 9.86
CA GLU A 325 5.74 16.03 9.60
C GLU A 325 5.71 17.05 10.74
N ILE A 326 4.52 17.41 11.21
CA ILE A 326 4.37 18.36 12.32
C ILE A 326 5.07 17.80 13.57
N ALA A 327 4.89 16.51 13.85
CA ALA A 327 5.54 15.85 14.99
C ALA A 327 7.07 15.82 14.85
N LEU A 328 7.61 15.50 13.67
CA LEU A 328 9.05 15.50 13.41
C LEU A 328 9.65 16.90 13.56
N ARG A 329 9.01 17.93 12.99
CA ARG A 329 9.45 19.34 13.11
C ARG A 329 9.47 19.81 14.56
N LYS A 330 8.43 19.50 15.34
CA LYS A 330 8.36 19.82 16.78
C LYS A 330 9.50 19.17 17.58
N ASN A 331 10.03 18.04 17.13
CA ASN A 331 11.14 17.34 17.76
C ASN A 331 12.51 17.67 17.12
N GLY A 332 12.57 18.65 16.20
CA GLY A 332 13.82 19.05 15.55
C GLY A 332 14.44 17.98 14.65
N ILE A 333 13.65 17.02 14.14
CA ILE A 333 14.15 15.93 13.29
C ILE A 333 14.08 16.37 11.83
N PHE A 334 15.21 16.34 11.13
CA PHE A 334 15.27 16.60 9.69
C PHE A 334 14.73 15.40 8.91
N PHE A 335 13.91 15.69 7.91
CA PHE A 335 13.32 14.66 7.06
C PHE A 335 13.14 15.12 5.62
N GLN A 336 12.95 14.14 4.75
CA GLN A 336 12.48 14.31 3.39
C GLN A 336 11.11 13.67 3.18
N ARG A 337 10.43 13.99 2.07
CA ARG A 337 9.14 13.37 1.72
C ARG A 337 9.03 13.00 0.25
N ILE A 338 8.48 11.82 0.00
CA ILE A 338 8.06 11.34 -1.32
C ILE A 338 6.60 10.89 -1.25
N ASP A 339 5.74 11.52 -2.03
CA ASP A 339 4.36 11.05 -2.23
C ASP A 339 3.91 11.21 -3.69
N GLY A 340 2.62 10.99 -3.96
CA GLY A 340 2.07 11.01 -5.32
C GLY A 340 2.06 12.40 -5.97
N LYS A 341 2.39 13.47 -5.24
CA LYS A 341 2.51 14.83 -5.77
C LYS A 341 3.94 15.19 -6.15
N THR A 342 4.93 14.38 -5.75
CA THR A 342 6.35 14.61 -6.03
C THR A 342 6.63 14.36 -7.51
N SER A 343 7.12 15.37 -8.24
CA SER A 343 7.58 15.20 -9.63
C SER A 343 8.81 14.28 -9.71
N VAL A 344 9.06 13.69 -10.88
CA VAL A 344 10.21 12.79 -11.09
C VAL A 344 11.54 13.49 -10.78
N GLY A 345 11.74 14.72 -11.27
CA GLY A 345 12.96 15.48 -11.00
C GLY A 345 13.14 15.82 -9.51
N HIS A 346 12.07 16.21 -8.82
CA HIS A 346 12.12 16.50 -7.39
C HIS A 346 12.39 15.23 -6.58
N ARG A 347 11.83 14.09 -6.98
CA ARG A 347 12.08 12.79 -6.35
C ARG A 347 13.56 12.42 -6.39
N SER A 348 14.25 12.63 -7.51
CA SER A 348 15.70 12.38 -7.61
C SER A 348 16.50 13.27 -6.65
N LEU A 349 16.14 14.55 -6.52
CA LEU A 349 16.79 15.47 -5.57
C LEU A 349 16.57 15.03 -4.12
N VAL A 350 15.34 14.63 -3.78
CA VAL A 350 14.97 14.14 -2.45
C VAL A 350 15.80 12.90 -2.08
N LEU A 351 15.90 11.94 -2.99
CA LEU A 351 16.69 10.71 -2.78
C LEU A 351 18.18 11.00 -2.66
N LYS A 352 18.70 11.90 -3.50
CA LYS A 352 20.10 12.34 -3.42
C LYS A 352 20.41 12.92 -2.04
N ARG A 353 19.58 13.84 -1.55
CA ARG A 353 19.72 14.42 -0.20
C ARG A 353 19.62 13.37 0.89
N PHE A 354 18.63 12.48 0.81
CA PHE A 354 18.46 11.41 1.79
C PHE A 354 19.64 10.43 1.80
N ASN A 355 20.32 10.21 0.67
CA ASN A 355 21.49 9.34 0.62
C ASN A 355 22.75 10.05 1.16
N GLU A 356 23.00 11.28 0.72
CA GLU A 356 24.28 12.01 0.94
C GLU A 356 24.33 12.78 2.25
N ASP A 357 23.22 13.37 2.72
CA ASP A 357 23.21 14.20 3.93
C ASP A 357 23.12 13.32 5.18
N LEU A 358 24.10 13.45 6.08
CA LEU A 358 24.16 12.70 7.35
C LEU A 358 23.13 13.20 8.36
N ASN A 359 22.72 14.47 8.29
CA ASN A 359 21.68 15.02 9.17
C ASN A 359 20.27 14.59 8.74
N CYS A 360 20.11 14.20 7.47
CA CYS A 360 18.84 13.70 6.95
C CYS A 360 18.68 12.21 7.27
N THR A 361 18.15 11.91 8.45
CA THR A 361 17.98 10.54 8.93
C THR A 361 16.59 9.97 8.69
N VAL A 362 15.60 10.77 8.30
CA VAL A 362 14.22 10.30 8.10
C VAL A 362 13.70 10.63 6.70
N ILE A 363 12.97 9.69 6.09
CA ILE A 363 12.16 9.96 4.91
C ILE A 363 10.73 9.46 5.09
N LEU A 364 9.77 10.34 4.79
CA LEU A 364 8.35 10.05 4.76
C LEU A 364 7.98 9.59 3.35
N ALA A 365 7.32 8.45 3.25
CA ALA A 365 6.99 7.88 1.96
C ALA A 365 5.54 7.39 1.94
N SER A 366 4.77 7.83 0.94
CA SER A 366 3.49 7.17 0.69
C SER A 366 3.74 5.80 0.05
N ILE A 367 3.10 4.77 0.59
CA ILE A 367 3.23 3.40 0.10
C ILE A 367 2.97 3.31 -1.41
N GLY A 368 2.03 4.10 -1.92
CA GLY A 368 1.72 4.12 -3.35
C GLY A 368 2.76 4.81 -4.22
N ALA A 369 3.43 5.86 -3.72
CA ALA A 369 4.46 6.56 -4.50
C ALA A 369 5.76 5.76 -4.64
N VAL A 370 6.08 4.92 -3.65
CA VAL A 370 7.29 4.07 -3.68
C VAL A 370 7.11 2.82 -4.55
N ALA A 371 5.89 2.54 -4.99
CA ALA A 371 5.65 1.47 -5.94
C ALA A 371 6.25 1.77 -7.34
N GLU A 372 6.62 3.02 -7.63
CA GLU A 372 7.24 3.46 -8.89
C GLU A 372 8.76 3.20 -8.99
N GLY A 373 9.29 2.12 -8.40
CA GLY A 373 10.68 1.73 -8.68
C GLY A 373 11.78 2.43 -7.88
N VAL A 374 11.47 3.03 -6.72
CA VAL A 374 12.45 3.82 -5.94
C VAL A 374 13.32 2.94 -5.05
N ASP A 375 14.64 3.12 -5.08
CA ASP A 375 15.57 2.45 -4.16
C ASP A 375 15.82 3.30 -2.91
N LEU A 376 15.62 2.70 -1.74
CA LEU A 376 15.76 3.32 -0.42
C LEU A 376 16.79 2.55 0.45
N THR A 377 17.81 1.99 -0.19
CA THR A 377 18.83 1.13 0.46
C THR A 377 19.71 1.86 1.46
N ALA A 378 19.75 3.20 1.44
CA ALA A 378 20.42 4.01 2.47
C ALA A 378 19.74 3.87 3.85
N ALA A 379 18.47 3.47 3.90
CA ALA A 379 17.76 3.23 5.15
C ALA A 379 17.99 1.81 5.67
N SER A 380 18.02 1.67 7.00
CA SER A 380 18.09 0.37 7.69
C SER A 380 16.98 0.19 8.74
N SER A 381 16.14 1.21 8.95
CA SER A 381 14.93 1.12 9.75
C SER A 381 13.70 1.45 8.90
N VAL A 382 12.63 0.67 9.07
CA VAL A 382 11.37 0.83 8.34
C VAL A 382 10.22 0.89 9.34
N HIS A 383 9.39 1.92 9.26
CA HIS A 383 8.23 2.10 10.11
C HIS A 383 6.95 2.02 9.27
N LEU A 384 6.14 0.99 9.51
CA LEU A 384 4.83 0.81 8.87
C LEU A 384 3.74 1.27 9.84
N VAL A 385 3.19 2.45 9.57
CA VAL A 385 2.27 3.13 10.50
C VAL A 385 0.89 2.46 10.53
N GLU A 386 0.47 1.79 9.47
CA GLU A 386 -0.81 1.07 9.46
C GLU A 386 -0.77 -0.20 8.62
N PRO A 387 -1.55 -1.23 9.01
CA PRO A 387 -1.71 -2.43 8.20
C PRO A 387 -2.67 -2.17 7.02
N GLN A 388 -2.38 -2.81 5.91
CA GLN A 388 -3.12 -2.79 4.64
C GLN A 388 -3.82 -4.12 4.39
N TRP A 389 -4.99 -4.06 3.75
CA TRP A 389 -5.74 -5.27 3.41
C TRP A 389 -4.99 -6.28 2.52
N ASN A 390 -3.98 -5.82 1.78
CA ASN A 390 -3.08 -6.71 1.08
C ASN A 390 -1.67 -6.61 1.68
N PRO A 391 -1.16 -7.69 2.31
CA PRO A 391 0.17 -7.70 2.93
C PRO A 391 1.29 -7.52 1.91
N MET A 392 1.07 -7.86 0.64
CA MET A 392 2.10 -7.71 -0.38
C MET A 392 2.40 -6.27 -0.75
N VAL A 393 1.46 -5.35 -0.50
CA VAL A 393 1.72 -3.90 -0.64
C VAL A 393 2.86 -3.49 0.29
N GLU A 394 2.79 -3.94 1.54
CA GLU A 394 3.78 -3.63 2.57
C GLU A 394 5.08 -4.36 2.30
N ALA A 395 5.02 -5.63 1.88
CA ALA A 395 6.21 -6.39 1.49
C ALA A 395 6.97 -5.68 0.35
N GLN A 396 6.26 -5.19 -0.67
CA GLN A 396 6.87 -4.42 -1.77
C GLN A 396 7.50 -3.12 -1.29
N ALA A 397 6.84 -2.38 -0.38
CA ALA A 397 7.40 -1.16 0.20
C ALA A 397 8.68 -1.45 1.01
N VAL A 398 8.68 -2.51 1.84
CA VAL A 398 9.86 -2.94 2.59
C VAL A 398 10.98 -3.41 1.66
N ASP A 399 10.65 -4.09 0.58
CA ASP A 399 11.61 -4.60 -0.41
C ASP A 399 12.31 -3.49 -1.22
N ARG A 400 11.88 -2.23 -1.06
CA ARG A 400 12.56 -1.05 -1.60
C ARG A 400 13.72 -0.60 -0.69
N VAL A 401 13.72 -1.05 0.56
CA VAL A 401 14.79 -0.85 1.55
C VAL A 401 15.65 -2.11 1.69
N HIS A 402 15.01 -3.27 1.85
CA HIS A 402 15.67 -4.58 1.92
C HIS A 402 15.89 -5.13 0.49
N ARG A 403 16.80 -4.48 -0.25
CA ARG A 403 17.11 -4.76 -1.66
C ARG A 403 18.62 -4.93 -1.87
N ILE A 404 19.00 -5.43 -3.06
CA ILE A 404 20.40 -5.47 -3.50
C ILE A 404 21.03 -4.09 -3.31
N GLY A 405 22.22 -4.04 -2.73
CA GLY A 405 22.90 -2.81 -2.32
C GLY A 405 22.69 -2.43 -0.85
N GLN A 406 21.86 -3.19 -0.11
CA GLN A 406 21.75 -3.04 1.34
C GLN A 406 22.95 -3.66 2.05
N CYS A 407 23.61 -2.90 2.92
CA CYS A 407 24.79 -3.32 3.68
C CYS A 407 24.52 -3.53 5.17
N ARG A 408 23.36 -3.12 5.67
CA ARG A 408 22.98 -3.19 7.10
C ARG A 408 21.74 -4.03 7.28
N SER A 409 21.64 -4.72 8.41
CA SER A 409 20.41 -5.42 8.79
C SER A 409 19.24 -4.45 8.85
N VAL A 410 18.12 -4.84 8.25
CA VAL A 410 16.93 -3.99 8.14
C VAL A 410 15.95 -4.35 9.26
N THR A 411 15.61 -3.38 10.10
CA THR A 411 14.54 -3.54 11.11
C THR A 411 13.24 -2.98 10.58
N VAL A 412 12.18 -3.77 10.57
CA VAL A 412 10.82 -3.38 10.18
C VAL A 412 9.95 -3.34 11.43
N THR A 413 9.46 -2.16 11.79
CA THR A 413 8.55 -1.95 12.91
C THR A 413 7.13 -1.69 12.40
N ARG A 414 6.18 -2.52 12.82
CA ARG A 414 4.75 -2.40 12.49
C ARG A 414 3.98 -1.89 13.69
N TYR A 415 3.28 -0.77 13.54
CA TYR A 415 2.48 -0.18 14.61
C TYR A 415 1.05 -0.71 14.54
N ILE A 416 0.61 -1.40 15.60
CA ILE A 416 -0.68 -2.07 15.64
C ILE A 416 -1.44 -1.68 16.90
N VAL A 417 -2.61 -1.09 16.76
CA VAL A 417 -3.48 -0.75 17.88
C VAL A 417 -4.14 -2.00 18.44
N LYS A 418 -4.02 -2.24 19.75
CA LYS A 418 -4.67 -3.37 20.43
C LYS A 418 -6.19 -3.20 20.49
N ASP A 419 -6.88 -4.33 20.52
CA ASP A 419 -8.35 -4.40 20.62
C ASP A 419 -9.04 -3.50 19.59
N SER A 420 -8.59 -3.60 18.34
CA SER A 420 -9.02 -2.73 17.26
C SER A 420 -9.26 -3.47 15.93
N ILE A 421 -9.76 -2.72 14.95
CA ILE A 421 -9.96 -3.19 13.57
C ILE A 421 -8.63 -3.60 12.92
N GLU A 422 -7.50 -3.11 13.42
CA GLU A 422 -6.18 -3.47 12.87
C GLU A 422 -5.84 -4.95 13.13
N ASN A 423 -6.27 -5.52 14.27
CA ASN A 423 -6.14 -6.96 14.53
C ASN A 423 -6.90 -7.78 13.48
N TYR A 424 -8.09 -7.34 13.09
CA TYR A 424 -8.88 -7.97 12.03
C TYR A 424 -8.20 -7.86 10.66
N VAL A 425 -7.64 -6.70 10.32
CA VAL A 425 -6.86 -6.51 9.08
C VAL A 425 -5.70 -7.50 9.06
N GLN A 426 -4.96 -7.66 10.16
CA GLN A 426 -3.88 -8.64 10.27
C GLN A 426 -4.37 -10.08 10.08
N GLY A 427 -5.53 -10.45 10.63
CA GLY A 427 -6.16 -11.75 10.39
C GLY A 427 -6.43 -12.01 8.90
N ILE A 428 -6.95 -11.01 8.18
CA ILE A 428 -7.12 -11.08 6.72
C ILE A 428 -5.78 -11.22 6.00
N GLN A 429 -4.76 -10.46 6.40
CA GLN A 429 -3.43 -10.56 5.81
C GLN A 429 -2.87 -11.97 5.94
N GLN A 430 -2.93 -12.56 7.13
CA GLN A 430 -2.45 -13.93 7.38
C GLN A 430 -3.22 -14.95 6.53
N ALA A 431 -4.54 -14.83 6.43
CA ALA A 431 -5.35 -15.71 5.58
C ALA A 431 -4.93 -15.62 4.10
N LYS A 432 -4.69 -14.41 3.59
CA LYS A 432 -4.19 -14.19 2.23
C LYS A 432 -2.80 -14.77 2.01
N LEU A 433 -1.88 -14.56 2.93
CA LEU A 433 -0.51 -15.11 2.86
C LEU A 433 -0.53 -16.63 2.81
N ARG A 434 -1.30 -17.28 3.69
CA ARG A 434 -1.44 -18.74 3.72
C ARG A 434 -2.01 -19.28 2.42
N PHE A 435 -3.03 -18.63 1.87
CA PHE A 435 -3.60 -19.04 0.60
C PHE A 435 -2.57 -19.02 -0.53
N VAL A 436 -1.76 -17.95 -0.58
CA VAL A 436 -0.65 -17.84 -1.55
C VAL A 436 0.38 -18.95 -1.30
N GLN A 437 0.84 -19.16 -0.07
CA GLN A 437 1.80 -20.22 0.26
C GLN A 437 1.31 -21.62 -0.14
N GLN A 438 0.06 -21.96 0.18
CA GLN A 438 -0.58 -23.21 -0.22
C GLN A 438 -0.64 -23.37 -1.75
N SER A 439 -0.89 -22.28 -2.47
CA SER A 439 -0.97 -22.28 -3.94
C SER A 439 0.39 -22.47 -4.62
N PHE A 440 1.47 -22.01 -4.01
CA PHE A 440 2.84 -22.21 -4.51
C PHE A 440 3.48 -23.52 -4.00
N GLY A 441 2.91 -24.12 -2.95
CA GLY A 441 3.40 -25.37 -2.40
C GLY A 441 4.56 -25.24 -1.41
N ASP A 442 4.80 -24.02 -0.92
CA ASP A 442 5.76 -23.73 0.14
C ASP A 442 5.15 -24.22 1.48
N THR A 443 5.32 -25.50 1.82
CA THR A 443 4.79 -26.07 3.07
C THR A 443 5.81 -25.96 4.19
N ASN A 444 5.76 -24.86 4.93
CA ASN A 444 6.15 -24.86 6.35
C ASN A 444 4.99 -24.26 7.17
N THR A 445 4.54 -25.03 8.16
CA THR A 445 3.66 -24.74 9.32
C THR A 445 2.11 -24.77 9.26
N ASP A 446 1.61 -25.71 10.08
CA ASP A 446 0.53 -25.72 11.08
C ASP A 446 -0.96 -25.51 10.71
N GLN A 447 -1.66 -26.66 10.67
CA GLN A 447 -3.11 -26.80 10.49
C GLN A 447 -3.98 -26.09 11.56
N GLU A 448 -3.40 -25.75 12.71
CA GLU A 448 -4.11 -25.14 13.84
C GLU A 448 -4.59 -23.70 13.56
N SER A 449 -3.89 -23.01 12.66
CA SER A 449 -4.17 -21.62 12.33
C SER A 449 -5.41 -21.41 11.44
N LEU A 450 -5.88 -22.45 10.75
CA LEU A 450 -7.05 -22.43 9.86
C LEU A 450 -8.38 -22.34 10.62
N LYS A 451 -8.45 -22.92 11.83
CA LYS A 451 -9.61 -22.78 12.73
C LYS A 451 -9.75 -21.34 13.24
N ASN A 452 -8.64 -20.70 13.59
CA ASN A 452 -8.65 -19.35 14.19
C ASN A 452 -9.10 -18.25 13.21
N ALA A 453 -8.82 -18.37 11.91
CA ALA A 453 -9.17 -17.34 10.93
C ALA A 453 -10.69 -17.23 10.63
N ARG A 454 -11.44 -18.35 10.73
CA ARG A 454 -12.91 -18.33 10.54
C ARG A 454 -13.66 -17.85 11.78
N LEU A 455 -13.07 -18.01 12.97
CA LEU A 455 -13.64 -17.57 14.25
C LEU A 455 -13.52 -16.06 14.49
N GLN A 456 -12.56 -15.36 13.88
CA GLN A 456 -12.33 -13.92 14.15
C GLN A 456 -13.35 -12.96 13.53
N VAL A 457 -14.12 -13.36 12.52
CA VAL A 457 -15.22 -12.53 12.00
C VAL A 457 -16.41 -12.52 12.97
N SER A 458 -16.69 -13.64 13.63
CA SER A 458 -17.75 -13.72 14.64
C SER A 458 -17.39 -13.05 15.98
N ILE A 459 -16.09 -12.95 16.30
CA ILE A 459 -15.61 -12.37 17.57
C ILE A 459 -15.59 -10.84 17.56
N LEU A 460 -15.62 -10.19 16.40
CA LEU A 460 -15.69 -8.71 16.34
C LEU A 460 -17.11 -8.16 16.47
N ILE A 461 -18.11 -9.04 16.42
CA ILE A 461 -19.53 -8.67 16.26
C ILE A 461 -20.38 -9.16 17.45
N ARG A 462 -19.87 -10.09 18.25
CA ARG A 462 -20.32 -10.30 19.64
C ARG A 462 -19.47 -9.45 20.56
#